data_AF-A0A832DS29-F1
#
_entry.id   AF-A0A832DS29-F1
#
_cell.length_a   1.000
_cell.length_b   1.000
_cell.length_c   1.000
_cell.angle_alpha   90.00
_cell.angle_beta   90.00
_cell.angle_gamma   90.00
#
_symmetry.space_group_name_H-M   'P 1'
#
loop_
_entity.id
_entity.type
_entity.pdbx_description
1 polymer ?
#
loop_
_entity_poly.entity_id
_entity_poly.type
_entity_poly.pdbx_seq_one_letter_code
_entity_poly.pdbx_strand_id
1 'polypeptide(L)'
;RFIADSRDGAKKERLEEVLKDFNLEWCVRCMECTTRCPKEVQPYENIIRTRIIAAEEGYKTPGEIHAEIFEKDIYNRGMLNEMLLPIRQEGILGAAKRAPFGIRMFFKGKVNIADFFGGHKIKRHEEVQKIMDKAKQMKDKVKIKIIPDVQTVYEDKRKSKKMKAQQA
;
A
#
# COMPACT_ATOMS: atom_id res chain seq x y z
N ARG A 1 -12.61 -9.51 -7.34
CA ARG A 1 -12.91 -10.84 -7.90
C ARG A 1 -12.58 -10.92 -9.38
N PHE A 2 -13.34 -10.27 -10.27
CA PHE A 2 -13.17 -10.41 -11.73
C PHE A 2 -11.78 -10.00 -12.24
N ILE A 3 -11.15 -8.98 -11.62
CA ILE A 3 -9.77 -8.57 -11.89
C ILE A 3 -8.76 -9.74 -11.76
N ALA A 4 -9.05 -10.73 -10.93
CA ALA A 4 -8.20 -11.91 -10.71
C ALA A 4 -8.74 -13.18 -11.40
N ASP A 5 -9.88 -13.12 -12.09
CA ASP A 5 -10.46 -14.26 -12.80
C ASP A 5 -9.82 -14.36 -14.19
N SER A 6 -9.14 -15.46 -14.49
CA SER A 6 -8.43 -15.65 -15.77
C SER A 6 -9.36 -15.69 -17.00
N ARG A 7 -10.67 -15.83 -16.78
CA ARG A 7 -11.69 -15.84 -17.84
C ARG A 7 -12.18 -14.44 -18.19
N ASP A 8 -11.89 -13.44 -17.35
CA ASP A 8 -12.34 -12.06 -17.56
C ASP A 8 -11.38 -11.33 -18.50
N GLY A 9 -11.89 -10.86 -19.64
CA GLY A 9 -11.11 -10.11 -20.63
C GLY A 9 -10.98 -8.61 -20.33
N ALA A 10 -11.67 -8.09 -19.31
CA ALA A 10 -11.84 -6.66 -19.04
C ALA A 10 -11.02 -6.15 -17.85
N LYS A 11 -9.88 -6.80 -17.55
CA LYS A 11 -9.06 -6.50 -16.36
C LYS A 11 -8.69 -5.01 -16.23
N LYS A 12 -8.23 -4.38 -17.33
CA LYS A 12 -7.78 -2.98 -17.34
C LYS A 12 -8.92 -2.00 -17.06
N GLU A 13 -10.04 -2.16 -17.77
CA GLU A 13 -11.24 -1.32 -17.60
C GLU A 13 -11.75 -1.36 -16.16
N ARG A 14 -11.75 -2.55 -15.55
CA ARG A 14 -12.14 -2.72 -14.15
C ARG A 14 -11.16 -2.06 -13.18
N LEU A 15 -9.85 -2.16 -13.44
CA LEU A 15 -8.84 -1.51 -12.61
C LEU A 15 -8.98 0.01 -12.69
N GLU A 16 -9.16 0.57 -13.89
CA GLU A 16 -9.39 2.00 -14.08
C GLU A 16 -10.61 2.48 -13.31
N GLU A 17 -11.73 1.76 -13.41
CA GLU A 17 -12.96 2.11 -12.68
C GLU A 17 -12.77 2.07 -11.15
N VAL A 18 -12.06 1.06 -10.65
CA VAL A 18 -11.80 0.89 -9.21
C VAL A 18 -10.80 1.92 -8.69
N LEU A 19 -9.92 2.45 -9.54
CA LEU A 19 -8.92 3.46 -9.18
C LEU A 19 -9.42 4.90 -9.30
N LYS A 20 -10.56 5.14 -9.97
CA LYS A 20 -11.19 6.47 -10.03
C LYS A 20 -11.46 7.03 -8.64
N ASP A 21 -11.35 8.35 -8.53
CA ASP A 21 -11.69 9.14 -7.34
C ASP A 21 -11.07 8.65 -6.02
N PHE A 22 -9.87 8.06 -6.10
CA PHE A 22 -9.11 7.54 -4.96
C PHE A 22 -9.81 6.36 -4.23
N ASN A 23 -10.74 5.66 -4.87
CA ASN A 23 -11.57 4.61 -4.25
C ASN A 23 -10.77 3.58 -3.42
N LEU A 24 -9.66 3.05 -3.95
CA LEU A 24 -8.81 2.11 -3.17
C LEU A 24 -7.99 2.78 -2.06
N GLU A 25 -7.71 4.08 -2.16
CA GLU A 25 -6.90 4.83 -1.19
C GLU A 25 -7.71 5.28 0.03
N TRP A 26 -9.04 5.33 -0.06
CA TRP A 26 -9.92 5.58 1.09
C TRP A 26 -9.87 4.49 2.16
N CYS A 27 -9.26 3.34 1.87
CA CYS A 27 -9.06 2.27 2.85
C CYS A 27 -8.05 2.70 3.93
N VAL A 28 -8.56 3.12 5.09
CA VAL A 28 -7.77 3.45 6.30
C VAL A 28 -7.25 2.24 7.06
N ARG A 29 -7.48 1.02 6.56
CA ARG A 29 -7.01 -0.25 7.16
C ARG A 29 -7.49 -0.47 8.60
N CYS A 30 -8.75 -0.12 8.90
CA CYS A 30 -9.35 -0.34 10.22
C CYS A 30 -9.76 -1.80 10.49
N MET A 31 -9.66 -2.69 9.48
CA MET A 31 -9.99 -4.13 9.54
C MET A 31 -11.46 -4.48 9.81
N GLU A 32 -12.34 -3.50 10.01
CA GLU A 32 -13.72 -3.74 10.40
C GLU A 32 -14.53 -4.55 9.38
N CYS A 33 -14.27 -4.33 8.10
CA CYS A 33 -14.93 -5.06 7.01
C CYS A 33 -14.62 -6.55 7.01
N THR A 34 -13.42 -6.96 7.47
CA THR A 34 -13.05 -8.37 7.60
C THR A 34 -13.58 -8.95 8.91
N THR A 35 -13.43 -8.24 10.03
CA THR A 35 -13.88 -8.71 11.35
C THR A 35 -15.39 -8.93 11.44
N ARG A 36 -16.21 -8.05 10.84
CA ARG A 36 -17.67 -8.16 10.91
C ARG A 36 -18.30 -9.07 9.85
N CYS A 37 -17.51 -9.58 8.90
CA CYS A 37 -18.10 -10.27 7.76
C CYS A 37 -18.73 -11.62 8.19
N PRO A 38 -20.06 -11.79 8.10
CA PRO A 38 -20.72 -13.04 8.48
C PRO A 38 -20.44 -14.19 7.49
N LYS A 39 -19.79 -13.88 6.37
CA LYS A 39 -19.41 -14.80 5.30
C LYS A 39 -17.91 -14.99 5.19
N GLU A 40 -17.15 -14.34 6.07
CA GLU A 40 -15.69 -14.45 6.17
C GLU A 40 -14.95 -14.21 4.83
N VAL A 41 -15.50 -13.38 3.94
CA VAL A 41 -14.96 -13.19 2.57
C VAL A 41 -13.69 -12.33 2.52
N GLN A 42 -13.20 -11.88 3.67
CA GLN A 42 -11.95 -11.11 3.81
C GLN A 42 -11.88 -9.88 2.87
N PRO A 43 -12.79 -8.89 2.99
CA PRO A 43 -12.80 -7.73 2.09
C PRO A 43 -11.52 -6.89 2.16
N TYR A 44 -10.92 -6.74 3.34
CA TYR A 44 -9.67 -6.00 3.49
C TYR A 44 -8.55 -6.60 2.63
N GLU A 45 -8.36 -7.90 2.72
CA GLU A 45 -7.35 -8.64 1.98
C GLU A 45 -7.56 -8.52 0.47
N ASN A 46 -8.82 -8.50 0.01
CA ASN A 46 -9.17 -8.27 -1.38
C ASN A 46 -8.85 -6.84 -1.85
N ILE A 47 -9.03 -5.83 -1.00
CA ILE A 47 -8.63 -4.45 -1.29
C ILE A 47 -7.11 -4.37 -1.45
N ILE A 48 -6.35 -4.95 -0.51
CA ILE A 48 -4.87 -4.97 -0.57
C ILE A 48 -4.39 -5.71 -1.82
N ARG A 49 -4.99 -6.86 -2.16
CA ARG A 49 -4.71 -7.59 -3.41
C ARG A 49 -4.93 -6.73 -4.64
N THR A 50 -6.03 -5.99 -4.68
CA THR A 50 -6.37 -5.16 -5.84
C THR A 50 -5.36 -4.01 -5.99
N ARG A 51 -4.86 -3.45 -4.87
CA ARG A 51 -3.77 -2.46 -4.89
C ARG A 51 -2.47 -3.04 -5.45
N ILE A 52 -2.09 -4.24 -5.02
CA ILE A 52 -0.89 -4.93 -5.52
C ILE A 52 -1.02 -5.20 -7.03
N ILE A 53 -2.16 -5.73 -7.47
CA ILE A 53 -2.41 -5.98 -8.90
C ILE A 53 -2.35 -4.68 -9.69
N ALA A 54 -2.94 -3.59 -9.18
CA ALA A 54 -2.86 -2.28 -9.83
C ALA A 54 -1.40 -1.80 -9.97
N ALA A 55 -0.59 -1.94 -8.92
CA ALA A 55 0.82 -1.58 -8.95
C ALA A 55 1.63 -2.46 -9.92
N GLU A 56 1.36 -3.77 -9.97
CA GLU A 56 1.99 -4.72 -10.91
C GLU A 56 1.64 -4.41 -12.37
N GLU A 57 0.42 -3.94 -12.64
CA GLU A 57 -0.02 -3.46 -13.96
C GLU A 57 0.52 -2.06 -14.29
N GLY A 58 1.27 -1.44 -13.38
CA GLY A 58 1.96 -0.16 -13.60
C GLY A 58 1.14 1.10 -13.26
N TYR A 59 -0.02 0.97 -12.61
CA TYR A 59 -0.80 2.13 -12.17
C TYR A 59 -0.10 2.84 -11.01
N LYS A 60 0.16 4.15 -11.17
CA LYS A 60 0.73 5.00 -10.13
C LYS A 60 -0.38 5.78 -9.41
N THR A 61 -0.90 5.20 -8.34
CA THR A 61 -1.84 5.90 -7.46
C THR A 61 -1.10 6.89 -6.55
N PRO A 62 -1.77 7.87 -5.92
CA PRO A 62 -1.11 8.74 -4.95
C PRO A 62 -0.51 7.97 -3.78
N GLY A 63 -1.12 6.84 -3.38
CA GLY A 63 -0.59 5.97 -2.33
C GLY A 63 0.72 5.30 -2.76
N GLU A 64 0.78 4.80 -4.00
CA GLU A 64 2.02 4.25 -4.59
C GLU A 64 3.12 5.30 -4.69
N ILE A 65 2.80 6.50 -5.22
CA ILE A 65 3.74 7.62 -5.31
C ILE A 65 4.28 8.00 -3.93
N HIS A 66 3.41 8.08 -2.92
CA HIS A 66 3.80 8.38 -1.56
C HIS A 66 4.72 7.29 -0.96
N ALA A 67 4.41 6.01 -1.20
CA ALA A 67 5.24 4.89 -0.77
C ALA A 67 6.63 4.90 -1.43
N GLU A 68 6.72 5.19 -2.73
CA GLU A 68 7.99 5.33 -3.45
C GLU A 68 8.85 6.47 -2.86
N ILE A 69 8.23 7.61 -2.51
CA ILE A 69 8.94 8.75 -1.91
C ILE A 69 9.47 8.37 -0.52
N PHE A 70 8.66 7.70 0.28
CA PHE A 70 9.06 7.21 1.61
C PHE A 70 10.23 6.24 1.52
N GLU A 71 10.17 5.25 0.63
CA GLU A 71 11.25 4.29 0.43
C GLU A 71 12.55 5.03 0.10
N LYS A 72 12.51 6.00 -0.82
CA LYS A 72 13.68 6.79 -1.21
C LYS A 72 14.22 7.64 -0.07
N ASP A 73 13.38 8.27 0.72
CA ASP A 73 13.84 9.10 1.86
C ASP A 73 14.49 8.23 2.95
N ILE A 74 13.88 7.09 3.28
CA ILE A 74 14.47 6.12 4.23
C ILE A 74 15.80 5.58 3.68
N TYR A 75 15.86 5.23 2.40
CA TYR A 75 17.08 4.71 1.79
C TYR A 75 18.22 5.75 1.73
N ASN A 76 17.92 7.04 1.60
CA ASN A 76 18.92 8.10 1.45
C ASN A 76 19.34 8.75 2.78
N ARG A 77 18.44 8.83 3.76
CA ARG A 77 18.69 9.53 5.03
C ARG A 77 18.42 8.69 6.28
N GLY A 78 17.69 7.59 6.14
CA GLY A 78 17.18 6.79 7.26
C GLY A 78 15.96 7.41 7.93
N MET A 79 15.52 8.58 7.47
CA MET A 79 14.36 9.32 7.98
C MET A 79 13.64 10.02 6.83
N LEU A 80 12.35 10.27 7.03
CA LEU A 80 11.51 11.03 6.13
C LEU A 80 11.94 12.50 6.11
N ASN A 81 11.71 13.18 5.00
CA ASN A 81 11.77 14.64 4.94
C ASN A 81 10.37 15.19 4.73
N GLU A 82 9.71 15.48 5.85
CA GLU A 82 8.32 15.92 5.91
C GLU A 82 8.10 17.26 5.19
N MET A 83 9.14 18.10 5.11
CA MET A 83 9.08 19.41 4.45
C MET A 83 9.03 19.32 2.93
N LEU A 84 9.84 18.45 2.34
CA LEU A 84 9.89 18.26 0.88
C LEU A 84 8.84 17.27 0.38
N LEU A 85 8.20 16.52 1.28
CA LEU A 85 7.20 15.51 0.95
C LEU A 85 6.02 16.07 0.13
N PRO A 86 5.37 17.19 0.50
CA PRO A 86 4.26 17.74 -0.30
C PRO A 86 4.69 18.12 -1.72
N ILE A 87 5.91 18.65 -1.88
CA ILE A 87 6.46 19.05 -3.18
C ILE A 87 6.74 17.81 -4.03
N ARG A 88 7.31 16.76 -3.44
CA ARG A 88 7.62 15.51 -4.15
C ARG A 88 6.38 14.72 -4.53
N GLN A 89 5.32 14.79 -3.71
CA GLN A 89 4.09 14.04 -3.93
C GLN A 89 3.12 14.73 -4.88
N GLU A 90 2.92 16.04 -4.74
CA GLU A 90 1.88 16.79 -5.47
C GLU A 90 2.43 17.86 -6.41
N GLY A 91 3.76 17.94 -6.51
CA GLY A 91 4.44 18.99 -7.25
C GLY A 91 4.36 20.35 -6.55
N ILE A 92 4.98 21.34 -7.20
CA ILE A 92 5.07 22.72 -6.69
C ILE A 92 3.67 23.33 -6.53
N LEU A 93 2.78 23.12 -7.51
CA LEU A 93 1.44 23.70 -7.50
C LEU A 93 0.55 23.11 -6.39
N GLY A 94 0.63 21.80 -6.16
CA GLY A 94 -0.08 21.15 -5.05
C GLY A 94 0.45 21.58 -3.68
N ALA A 95 1.78 21.66 -3.54
CA ALA A 95 2.41 22.17 -2.33
C ALA A 95 2.03 23.63 -2.03
N ALA A 96 1.91 24.49 -3.05
CA ALA A 96 1.48 25.87 -2.89
C ALA A 96 0.07 25.98 -2.28
N LYS A 97 -0.86 25.10 -2.66
CA LYS A 97 -2.20 25.05 -2.04
C LYS A 97 -2.15 24.72 -0.54
N ARG A 98 -1.12 24.02 -0.09
CA ARG A 98 -0.87 23.70 1.32
C ARG A 98 -0.03 24.73 2.07
N ALA A 99 0.50 25.73 1.38
CA ALA A 99 1.36 26.75 1.98
C ALA A 99 0.71 27.46 3.20
N PRO A 100 -0.59 27.83 3.21
CA PRO A 100 -1.20 28.44 4.38
C PRO A 100 -1.15 27.54 5.63
N PHE A 101 -1.29 26.23 5.45
CA PHE A 101 -1.16 25.25 6.52
C PHE A 101 0.30 25.09 6.97
N GLY A 102 1.24 25.02 6.02
CA GLY A 102 2.68 24.94 6.29
C GLY A 102 3.18 26.14 7.08
N ILE A 103 2.75 27.36 6.73
CA ILE A 103 3.10 28.60 7.45
C ILE A 103 2.58 28.55 8.91
N ARG A 104 1.35 28.06 9.13
CA ARG A 104 0.82 27.88 10.50
C ARG A 104 1.62 26.86 11.31
N MET A 105 2.08 25.77 10.69
CA MET A 105 2.94 24.79 11.36
C MET A 105 4.32 25.35 11.67
N PHE A 106 4.86 26.16 10.76
CA PHE A 106 6.11 26.89 10.96
C PHE A 106 6.06 27.81 12.18
N PHE A 107 5.02 28.66 12.29
CA PHE A 107 4.85 29.52 13.47
C PHE A 107 4.61 28.76 14.79
N LYS A 108 4.19 27.49 14.72
CA LYS A 108 4.08 26.60 15.88
C LYS A 108 5.37 25.84 16.21
N GLY A 109 6.47 26.11 15.49
CA GLY A 109 7.74 25.42 15.68
C GLY A 109 7.73 23.94 15.28
N LYS A 110 6.74 23.51 14.47
CA LYS A 110 6.58 22.11 14.03
C LYS A 110 7.29 21.79 12.72
N VAL A 111 8.02 22.76 12.18
CA VAL A 111 8.74 22.66 10.91
C VAL A 111 10.23 22.80 11.19
N ASN A 112 11.02 21.83 10.74
CA ASN A 112 12.46 21.94 10.78
C ASN A 112 12.97 22.53 9.45
N ILE A 113 13.50 23.74 9.49
CA ILE A 113 14.01 24.45 8.30
C ILE A 113 15.24 23.74 7.74
N ALA A 114 16.00 23.02 8.57
CA ALA A 114 17.15 22.24 8.12
C ALA A 114 16.73 21.14 7.11
N ASP A 115 15.47 20.67 7.16
CA ASP A 115 14.93 19.73 6.20
C ASP A 115 14.81 20.31 4.79
N PHE A 116 14.71 21.63 4.64
CA PHE A 116 14.76 22.27 3.33
C PHE A 116 16.14 22.13 2.66
N PHE A 117 17.22 22.15 3.44
CA PHE A 117 18.61 22.13 2.94
C PHE A 117 19.28 20.75 2.92
N GLY A 118 18.57 19.70 3.29
CA GLY A 118 19.11 18.33 3.27
C GLY A 118 18.62 17.43 4.39
N GLY A 119 18.07 18.02 5.44
CA GLY A 119 17.44 17.34 6.57
C GLY A 119 18.36 16.50 7.43
N HIS A 120 17.79 15.93 8.50
CA HIS A 120 18.55 15.09 9.41
C HIS A 120 18.85 13.72 8.77
N LYS A 121 20.12 13.34 8.77
CA LYS A 121 20.59 11.98 8.46
C LYS A 121 20.82 11.20 9.74
N ILE A 122 20.34 9.97 9.82
CA ILE A 122 20.54 9.12 11.00
C ILE A 122 22.00 8.69 11.12
N LYS A 123 22.51 8.58 12.37
CA LYS A 123 23.92 8.23 12.64
C LYS A 123 24.36 6.88 12.03
N ARG A 124 23.47 5.89 12.02
CA ARG A 124 23.72 4.51 11.53
C ARG A 124 23.03 4.26 10.18
N HIS A 125 23.09 5.23 9.28
CA HIS A 125 22.36 5.17 8.00
C HIS A 125 22.75 3.97 7.13
N GLU A 126 24.03 3.61 7.10
CA GLU A 126 24.54 2.49 6.30
C GLU A 126 23.92 1.15 6.72
N GLU A 127 23.56 0.99 8.00
CA GLU A 127 22.90 -0.22 8.47
C GLU A 127 21.46 -0.29 7.97
N VAL A 128 20.76 0.84 7.91
CA VAL A 128 19.43 0.93 7.31
C VAL A 128 19.50 0.54 5.83
N GLN A 129 20.49 1.03 5.10
CA GLN A 129 20.71 0.64 3.70
C GLN A 129 20.97 -0.86 3.56
N LYS A 130 21.86 -1.44 4.37
CA LYS A 130 22.12 -2.89 4.38
C LYS A 130 20.86 -3.71 4.64
N ILE A 131 20.01 -3.27 5.57
CA ILE A 131 18.72 -3.94 5.85
C ILE A 131 17.81 -3.86 4.63
N MET A 132 17.70 -2.69 4.00
CA MET A 132 16.87 -2.49 2.81
C MET A 132 17.37 -3.30 1.61
N ASP A 133 18.69 -3.34 1.38
CA ASP A 133 19.30 -4.11 0.29
C ASP A 133 19.09 -5.60 0.49
N LYS A 134 19.27 -6.09 1.72
CA LYS A 134 18.97 -7.47 2.06
C LYS A 134 17.49 -7.78 1.89
N ALA A 135 16.60 -6.87 2.28
CA ALA A 135 15.16 -7.03 2.06
C ALA A 135 14.82 -7.11 0.57
N LYS A 136 15.46 -6.28 -0.28
CA LYS A 136 15.31 -6.33 -1.75
C LYS A 136 15.80 -7.65 -2.34
N GLN A 137 16.94 -8.17 -1.88
CA GLN A 137 17.46 -9.49 -2.31
C GLN A 137 16.56 -10.66 -1.86
N MET A 138 15.83 -10.49 -0.76
CA MET A 138 14.89 -11.48 -0.26
C MET A 138 13.51 -11.38 -0.92
N LYS A 139 13.26 -10.39 -1.78
CA LYS A 139 11.95 -10.16 -2.41
C LYS A 139 11.42 -11.40 -3.15
N ASP A 140 12.28 -12.15 -3.83
CA ASP A 140 11.90 -13.36 -4.57
C ASP A 140 11.64 -14.57 -3.66
N LYS A 141 12.25 -14.59 -2.47
CA LYS A 141 12.06 -15.64 -1.45
C LYS A 141 10.83 -15.37 -0.60
N VAL A 142 10.53 -14.10 -0.36
CA VAL A 142 9.27 -13.62 0.18
C VAL A 142 8.31 -13.43 -0.98
N LYS A 143 7.94 -14.53 -1.66
CA LYS A 143 6.59 -14.57 -2.20
C LYS A 143 5.71 -14.31 -0.99
N ILE A 144 5.22 -13.09 -0.83
CA ILE A 144 4.08 -12.83 0.03
C ILE A 144 3.11 -13.90 -0.46
N LYS A 145 2.88 -14.95 0.34
CA LYS A 145 1.75 -15.83 0.13
C LYS A 145 0.59 -14.89 0.39
N ILE A 146 0.23 -14.11 -0.61
CA ILE A 146 -1.02 -13.39 -0.68
C ILE A 146 -2.02 -14.53 -0.79
N ILE A 147 -2.30 -15.18 0.34
CA ILE A 147 -2.83 -16.54 0.47
C ILE A 147 -3.48 -16.94 -0.85
N PRO A 148 -2.72 -17.55 -1.80
CA PRO A 148 -3.28 -17.84 -3.12
C PRO A 148 -4.48 -18.77 -2.96
N ASP A 149 -4.49 -19.51 -1.85
CA ASP A 149 -5.58 -20.27 -1.28
C ASP A 149 -6.28 -19.55 -0.10
N VAL A 150 -6.84 -18.36 -0.31
CA VAL A 150 -8.24 -18.27 0.14
C VAL A 150 -9.03 -18.97 -0.96
N GLN A 151 -8.86 -20.30 -1.03
CA GLN A 151 -9.96 -21.15 -1.42
C GLN A 151 -11.10 -20.65 -0.55
N THR A 152 -11.98 -19.86 -1.14
CA THR A 152 -13.32 -19.59 -0.65
C THR A 152 -13.48 -19.88 0.83
N VAL A 153 -13.48 -18.86 1.70
CA VAL A 153 -13.98 -19.04 3.10
C VAL A 153 -15.49 -19.34 3.14
N TYR A 154 -16.05 -19.78 2.01
CA TYR A 154 -17.12 -20.75 2.04
C TYR A 154 -16.48 -22.15 1.97
N GLU A 155 -16.14 -22.73 3.11
CA GLU A 155 -16.25 -24.17 3.23
C GLU A 155 -17.71 -24.51 2.88
N ASP A 156 -17.97 -24.99 1.66
CA ASP A 156 -19.27 -25.55 1.35
C ASP A 156 -19.44 -26.74 2.30
N LYS A 157 -20.24 -26.55 3.37
CA LYS A 157 -20.52 -27.59 4.37
C LYS A 157 -21.04 -28.87 3.73
N ARG A 158 -21.54 -28.83 2.48
CA ARG A 158 -21.92 -30.02 1.70
C ARG A 158 -20.70 -30.79 1.18
N LYS A 159 -19.61 -30.13 0.78
CA LYS A 159 -18.35 -30.78 0.36
C LYS A 159 -17.60 -31.37 1.56
N SER A 160 -17.55 -30.68 2.70
CA SER A 160 -16.91 -31.23 3.90
C SER A 160 -17.64 -32.45 4.46
N LYS A 161 -18.98 -32.50 4.36
CA LYS A 161 -19.77 -33.70 4.69
C LYS A 161 -19.51 -34.86 3.72
N LYS A 162 -19.38 -34.59 2.41
CA LYS A 162 -19.09 -35.60 1.40
C LYS A 162 -17.69 -36.22 1.57
N MET A 163 -16.69 -35.41 1.88
CA MET A 163 -15.33 -35.90 2.17
C MET A 163 -15.28 -36.75 3.45
N LYS A 164 -15.99 -36.35 4.51
CA LYS A 164 -16.09 -37.14 5.75
C LYS A 164 -16.84 -38.47 5.56
N ALA A 165 -17.80 -38.53 4.63
CA ALA A 165 -18.53 -39.75 4.29
C ALA A 165 -17.77 -40.67 3.31
N GLN A 166 -16.72 -40.18 2.65
CA GLN A 166 -15.85 -40.97 1.77
C GLN A 166 -14.58 -41.48 2.49
N GLN A 167 -14.33 -40.99 3.70
CA GLN A 167 -13.22 -41.38 4.56
C GLN A 167 -13.65 -42.28 5.74
N ALA A 168 -14.93 -42.70 5.75
CA ALA A 168 -15.51 -43.69 6.66
C ALA A 168 -16.03 -44.85 5.81
#